data_AF-A0A8T7GLA9-F1
#
_entry.id   AF-A0A8T7GLA9-F1
#
_cell.length_a   1.000
_cell.length_b   1.000
_cell.length_c   1.000
_cell.angle_alpha   90.00
_cell.angle_beta   90.00
_cell.angle_gamma   90.00
#
_symmetry.space_group_name_H-M   'P 1'
#
loop_
_entity.id
_entity.type
_entity.pdbx_description
1 polymer ?
#
loop_
_entity_poly.entity_id
_entity_poly.type
_entity_poly.pdbx_seq_one_letter_code
_entity_poly.pdbx_strand_id
1 'polypeptide(L)'
;MNKDDNIYIFLITLSVLFLYLTIETSFSIQITHVYGESYFFIKSKLNGMVLDIAGENASAGAGVNMYPQKPTNNDNQLWSFTSDGFIKSKLNGMVLDIAGENASAGAGVNMYPQKPTNNDNQLWERVPAP
;
A
#
# COMPACT_ATOMS: atom_id res chain seq x y z
N MET A 1 -38.04 -28.08 -49.47
CA MET A 1 -36.81 -27.46 -48.93
C MET A 1 -35.75 -27.60 -49.99
N ASN A 2 -35.31 -26.47 -50.53
CA ASN A 2 -34.39 -26.47 -51.67
C ASN A 2 -32.97 -26.80 -51.16
N LYS A 3 -32.13 -27.41 -52.01
CA LYS A 3 -30.76 -27.79 -51.65
C LYS A 3 -29.93 -26.57 -51.21
N ASP A 4 -30.30 -25.39 -51.73
CA ASP A 4 -29.65 -24.12 -51.47
C ASP A 4 -30.00 -23.55 -50.08
N ASP A 5 -31.22 -23.78 -49.57
CA ASP A 5 -31.66 -23.31 -48.24
C ASP A 5 -30.83 -23.96 -47.12
N ASN A 6 -30.42 -25.22 -47.31
CA ASN A 6 -29.60 -25.95 -46.35
C ASN A 6 -28.16 -25.42 -46.28
N ILE A 7 -27.64 -24.87 -47.38
CA ILE A 7 -26.29 -24.28 -47.43
C ILE A 7 -26.28 -22.95 -46.68
N TYR A 8 -27.30 -22.12 -46.86
CA TYR A 8 -27.42 -20.85 -46.13
C TYR A 8 -27.60 -21.07 -44.63
N ILE A 9 -28.42 -22.04 -44.20
CA ILE A 9 -28.59 -22.39 -42.78
C ILE A 9 -27.26 -22.93 -42.20
N PHE A 10 -26.51 -23.72 -42.96
CA PHE A 10 -25.21 -24.24 -42.53
C PHE A 10 -24.16 -23.13 -42.37
N LEU A 11 -24.12 -22.16 -43.30
CA LEU A 11 -23.19 -21.03 -43.23
C LEU A 11 -23.55 -20.04 -42.10
N ILE A 12 -24.85 -19.84 -41.83
CA ILE A 12 -25.31 -19.01 -40.70
C ILE A 12 -24.99 -19.69 -39.37
N THR A 13 -25.27 -20.98 -39.22
CA THR A 13 -24.97 -21.70 -37.98
C THR A 13 -23.46 -21.84 -37.75
N LEU A 14 -22.66 -22.04 -38.79
CA LEU A 14 -21.20 -22.10 -38.70
C LEU A 14 -20.57 -20.74 -38.35
N SER A 15 -21.09 -19.63 -38.90
CA SER A 15 -20.61 -18.28 -38.55
C SER A 15 -20.99 -17.86 -37.13
N VAL A 16 -22.20 -18.21 -36.67
CA VAL A 16 -22.62 -17.97 -35.28
C VAL A 16 -21.81 -18.84 -34.31
N LEU A 17 -21.52 -20.09 -34.66
CA LEU A 17 -20.65 -20.98 -33.86
C LEU A 17 -19.20 -20.46 -33.81
N PHE A 18 -18.68 -19.94 -34.93
CA PHE A 18 -17.33 -19.37 -34.99
C PHE A 18 -17.23 -18.08 -34.15
N LEU A 19 -18.28 -17.26 -34.15
CA LEU A 19 -18.36 -16.06 -33.30
C LEU A 19 -18.36 -16.43 -31.81
N TYR A 20 -19.12 -17.47 -31.41
CA TYR A 20 -19.14 -17.98 -30.03
C TYR A 20 -17.77 -18.55 -29.59
N LEU A 21 -17.09 -19.29 -30.46
CA LEU A 21 -15.77 -19.85 -30.16
C LEU A 21 -14.70 -18.76 -30.00
N THR A 22 -14.84 -17.63 -30.71
CA THR A 22 -13.90 -16.49 -30.62
C THR A 22 -14.07 -15.73 -29.30
N ILE A 23 -15.30 -15.64 -28.76
CA ILE A 23 -15.60 -14.93 -27.50
C ILE A 23 -15.01 -15.65 -26.28
N GLU A 24 -14.99 -16.99 -26.27
CA GLU A 24 -14.38 -17.80 -25.19
C GLU A 24 -12.85 -17.64 -25.10
N THR A 25 -12.19 -17.18 -26.18
CA THR A 25 -10.73 -16.91 -26.20
C THR A 25 -10.35 -15.49 -25.76
N SER A 26 -11.30 -14.72 -25.21
CA SER A 26 -11.02 -13.45 -24.55
C SER A 26 -10.32 -13.71 -23.21
N PHE A 27 -9.01 -13.95 -23.30
CA PHE A 27 -8.13 -14.19 -22.18
C PHE A 27 -8.33 -13.11 -21.11
N SER A 28 -8.71 -13.53 -19.91
CA SER A 28 -8.79 -12.63 -18.76
C SER A 28 -7.37 -12.19 -18.43
N ILE A 29 -6.98 -10.98 -18.85
CA ILE A 29 -5.82 -10.32 -18.28
C ILE A 29 -6.17 -10.00 -16.83
N GLN A 30 -5.75 -10.86 -15.92
CA GLN A 30 -5.65 -10.51 -14.51
C GLN A 30 -4.46 -9.56 -14.41
N ILE A 31 -4.67 -8.26 -14.63
CA ILE A 31 -3.72 -7.29 -14.10
C ILE A 31 -3.88 -7.40 -12.60
N THR A 32 -3.04 -8.23 -11.98
CA THR A 32 -2.73 -8.08 -10.57
C THR A 32 -2.14 -6.68 -10.47
N HIS A 33 -2.99 -5.68 -10.23
CA HIS A 33 -2.52 -4.42 -9.70
C HIS A 33 -1.98 -4.82 -8.33
N VAL A 34 -0.68 -5.15 -8.29
CA VAL A 34 0.04 -5.23 -7.04
C VAL A 34 -0.06 -3.80 -6.53
N TYR A 35 -1.06 -3.53 -5.67
CA TYR A 35 -1.16 -2.29 -4.95
C TYR A 35 0.07 -2.27 -4.05
N GLY A 36 1.22 -1.90 -4.61
CA GLY A 36 2.40 -1.60 -3.83
C GLY A 36 1.97 -0.57 -2.80
N GLU A 37 2.34 -0.77 -1.55
CA GLU A 37 2.02 0.17 -0.48
C GLU A 37 2.33 1.59 -0.97
N SER A 38 1.32 2.46 -1.02
CA SER A 38 1.54 3.83 -1.47
C SER A 38 2.28 4.59 -0.38
N TYR A 39 3.50 5.02 -0.68
CA TYR A 39 4.32 5.76 0.28
C TYR A 39 4.07 7.26 0.20
N PHE A 40 4.10 7.93 1.35
CA PHE A 40 3.93 9.37 1.48
C PHE A 40 4.87 9.96 2.54
N PHE A 41 5.02 11.28 2.54
CA PHE A 41 5.69 12.03 3.59
C PHE A 41 4.67 12.49 4.64
N ILE A 42 5.03 12.38 5.93
CA ILE A 42 4.31 13.04 7.01
C ILE A 42 4.98 14.38 7.26
N LYS A 43 4.38 15.47 6.77
CA LYS A 43 4.98 16.81 6.77
C LYS A 43 4.37 17.70 7.85
N SER A 44 5.24 18.31 8.66
CA SER A 44 4.82 19.30 9.64
C SER A 44 4.46 20.62 8.96
N LYS A 45 3.25 21.13 9.25
CA LYS A 45 2.83 22.47 8.83
C LYS A 45 3.60 23.59 9.53
N LEU A 46 4.24 23.31 10.68
CA LEU A 46 4.98 24.30 11.47
C LEU A 46 6.24 24.80 10.75
N ASN A 47 7.00 23.88 10.14
CA ASN A 47 8.33 24.18 9.61
C ASN A 47 8.63 23.50 8.26
N GLY A 48 7.69 22.74 7.69
CA GLY A 48 7.86 22.05 6.42
C GLY A 48 8.76 20.80 6.47
N MET A 49 9.32 20.45 7.63
CA MET A 49 10.09 19.23 7.83
C MET A 49 9.19 17.99 7.80
N VAL A 50 9.79 16.82 7.56
CA VAL A 50 9.09 15.54 7.47
C VAL A 50 9.52 14.60 8.59
N LEU A 51 8.64 13.67 8.95
CA LEU A 51 8.94 12.60 9.89
C LEU A 51 10.04 11.69 9.31
N ASP A 52 11.08 11.45 10.11
CA ASP A 52 12.33 10.82 9.69
C ASP A 52 12.82 9.81 10.74
N ILE A 53 13.33 8.66 10.29
CA ILE A 53 14.06 7.73 11.14
C ILE A 53 15.51 8.22 11.26
N ALA A 54 15.89 8.58 12.48
CA ALA A 54 17.15 9.26 12.76
C ALA A 54 18.37 8.47 12.27
N GLY A 55 19.18 9.11 11.43
CA GLY A 55 20.43 8.55 10.92
C GLY A 55 20.24 7.36 9.98
N GLU A 56 19.06 7.19 9.37
CA GLU A 56 18.74 6.04 8.51
C GLU A 56 18.94 4.69 9.23
N ASN A 57 18.81 4.71 10.57
CA ASN A 57 19.04 3.52 11.38
C ASN A 57 17.90 2.51 11.18
N ALA A 58 18.19 1.41 10.49
CA ALA A 58 17.22 0.36 10.21
C ALA A 58 16.90 -0.54 11.43
N SER A 59 17.60 -0.37 12.56
CA SER A 59 17.46 -1.22 13.74
C SER A 59 16.16 -0.96 14.53
N ALA A 60 15.69 -1.98 15.24
CA ALA A 60 14.61 -1.80 16.22
C ALA A 60 15.05 -0.84 17.33
N GLY A 61 14.13 0.00 17.78
CA GLY A 61 14.38 1.07 18.75
C GLY A 61 14.99 2.34 18.12
N ALA A 62 15.19 2.40 16.81
CA ALA A 62 15.64 3.62 16.15
C ALA A 62 14.68 4.78 16.43
N GLY A 63 15.23 5.91 16.88
CA GLY A 63 14.43 7.10 17.20
C GLY A 63 13.86 7.77 15.97
N VAL A 64 12.71 8.42 16.15
CA VAL A 64 12.05 9.21 15.12
C VAL A 64 12.19 10.70 15.42
N ASN A 65 12.46 11.50 14.41
CA ASN A 65 12.62 12.96 14.54
C ASN A 65 11.96 13.70 13.36
N MET A 66 12.10 15.02 13.37
CA MET A 66 11.73 15.88 12.23
C MET A 66 13.01 16.29 11.50
N TYR A 67 13.04 16.08 10.18
CA TYR A 67 14.21 16.40 9.37
C TYR A 67 13.81 17.07 8.04
N PRO A 68 14.66 17.90 7.42
CA PRO A 68 14.42 18.39 6.07
C PRO A 68 14.13 17.25 5.08
N GLN A 69 13.13 17.45 4.21
CA GLN A 69 12.76 16.46 3.20
C GLN A 69 13.93 16.25 2.23
N LYS A 70 14.44 15.01 2.15
CA LYS A 70 15.52 14.64 1.24
C LYS A 70 14.98 14.44 -0.18
N PRO A 71 15.66 14.97 -1.22
CA PRO A 71 15.22 14.84 -2.60
C PRO A 71 15.44 13.42 -3.17
N THR A 72 16.43 12.71 -2.66
CA THR A 72 16.80 11.33 -3.03
C THR A 72 17.22 10.56 -1.78
N ASN A 73 17.34 9.23 -1.87
CA ASN A 73 17.74 8.35 -0.76
C ASN A 73 16.94 8.65 0.53
N ASN A 74 15.61 8.72 0.38
CA ASN A 74 14.69 9.23 1.38
C ASN A 74 13.77 8.14 1.95
N ASP A 75 14.14 6.86 1.83
CA ASP A 75 13.31 5.76 2.31
C ASP A 75 13.06 5.81 3.83
N ASN A 76 13.97 6.40 4.60
CA ASN A 76 13.79 6.67 6.04
C ASN A 76 12.78 7.80 6.35
N GLN A 77 12.23 8.46 5.32
CA GLN A 77 11.23 9.54 5.41
C GLN A 77 9.91 9.16 4.72
N LEU A 78 9.83 7.94 4.17
CA LEU A 78 8.68 7.44 3.43
C LEU A 78 7.89 6.45 4.26
N TRP A 79 6.59 6.69 4.35
CA TRP A 79 5.68 5.98 5.24
C TRP A 79 4.46 5.47 4.48
N SER A 80 3.94 4.31 4.86
CA SER A 80 2.62 3.84 4.48
C SER A 80 1.70 3.82 5.69
N PHE A 81 0.39 3.90 5.46
CA PHE A 81 -0.63 3.77 6.50
C PHE A 81 -1.54 2.62 6.12
N THR A 82 -1.53 1.55 6.92
CA THR A 82 -2.34 0.37 6.65
C THR A 82 -3.80 0.60 7.07
N SER A 83 -4.72 -0.21 6.54
CA SER A 83 -6.12 -0.21 6.96
C SER A 83 -6.30 -0.44 8.46
N ASP A 84 -5.36 -1.17 9.06
CA ASP A 84 -5.43 -1.64 10.43
C ASP A 84 -4.78 -0.65 11.41
N GLY A 85 -4.35 0.53 10.94
CA GLY A 85 -3.86 1.63 11.79
C GLY A 85 -2.35 1.67 11.99
N PHE A 86 -1.56 0.86 11.28
CA PHE A 86 -0.10 0.93 11.39
C PHE A 86 0.47 2.01 10.47
N ILE A 87 1.39 2.82 11.00
CA ILE A 87 2.29 3.67 10.20
C ILE A 87 3.58 2.89 9.98
N LYS A 88 3.84 2.43 8.77
CA LYS A 88 4.96 1.55 8.43
C LYS A 88 6.02 2.28 7.63
N SER A 89 7.29 2.06 7.97
CA SER A 89 8.41 2.67 7.28
C SER A 89 8.80 1.90 6.03
N LYS A 90 9.10 2.60 4.94
CA LYS A 90 9.69 2.01 3.74
C LYS A 90 11.10 1.48 3.99
N LEU A 91 11.89 2.12 4.86
CA LEU A 91 13.29 1.80 5.10
C LEU A 91 13.49 0.36 5.61
N ASN A 92 12.71 -0.04 6.61
CA ASN A 92 12.92 -1.29 7.35
C ASN A 92 11.66 -2.14 7.53
N GLY A 93 10.50 -1.68 7.05
CA GLY A 93 9.23 -2.38 7.19
C GLY A 93 8.67 -2.42 8.63
N MET A 94 9.32 -1.75 9.58
CA MET A 94 8.87 -1.61 10.96
C MET A 94 7.78 -0.55 11.09
N VAL A 95 7.10 -0.52 12.24
CA VAL A 95 5.99 0.39 12.50
C VAL A 95 6.38 1.44 13.55
N LEU A 96 5.70 2.58 13.50
CA LEU A 96 5.81 3.65 14.47
C LEU A 96 5.26 3.17 15.84
N ASP A 97 6.07 3.28 16.89
CA ASP A 97 5.81 2.68 18.20
C ASP A 97 6.03 3.71 19.32
N ILE A 98 5.13 3.76 20.30
CA ILE A 98 5.37 4.47 21.56
C ILE A 98 6.34 3.64 22.41
N ALA A 99 7.53 4.20 22.60
CA ALA A 99 8.66 3.49 23.16
C ALA A 99 8.36 2.92 24.55
N GLY A 100 8.52 1.60 24.68
CA GLY A 100 8.37 0.88 25.94
C GLY A 100 6.94 0.85 26.47
N GLU A 101 5.92 1.02 25.61
CA GLU A 101 4.50 1.06 26.00
C GLU A 101 4.21 2.14 27.05
N ASN A 102 5.03 3.20 27.07
CA ASN A 102 4.92 4.26 28.06
C ASN A 102 3.72 5.15 27.75
N ALA A 103 2.65 5.01 28.54
CA ALA A 103 1.43 5.80 28.42
C ALA A 103 1.56 7.24 28.96
N SER A 104 2.73 7.63 29.47
CA SER A 104 2.94 8.98 30.01
C SER A 104 3.04 10.02 28.90
N ALA A 105 2.53 11.22 29.16
CA ALA A 105 2.72 12.35 28.26
C ALA A 105 4.22 12.61 28.02
N GLY A 106 4.60 12.84 26.77
CA GLY A 106 6.00 13.03 26.37
C GLY A 106 6.78 11.73 26.17
N ALA A 107 6.13 10.57 26.19
CA ALA A 107 6.74 9.32 25.76
C ALA A 107 7.35 9.46 24.35
N GLY A 108 8.55 8.91 24.18
CA GLY A 108 9.25 8.94 22.91
C GLY A 108 8.61 8.03 21.88
N VAL A 109 8.86 8.33 20.61
CA VAL A 109 8.42 7.53 19.48
C VAL A 109 9.65 6.90 18.81
N ASN A 110 9.57 5.61 18.51
CA ASN A 110 10.64 4.87 17.85
C ASN A 110 10.09 3.94 16.75
N MET A 111 11.00 3.21 16.11
CA MET A 111 10.67 2.15 15.17
C MET A 111 10.75 0.80 15.85
N TYR A 112 9.72 -0.04 15.69
CA TYR A 112 9.72 -1.37 16.26
C TYR A 112 9.05 -2.40 15.33
N PRO A 113 9.46 -3.68 15.35
CA PRO A 113 8.73 -4.74 14.66
C PRO A 113 7.24 -4.72 15.03
N GLN A 114 6.38 -4.89 14.03
CA GLN A 114 4.94 -4.96 14.23
C GLN A 114 4.59 -6.13 15.15
N LYS A 115 3.90 -5.84 16.27
CA LYS A 115 3.45 -6.85 17.22
C LYS A 115 2.14 -7.49 16.71
N PRO A 116 2.01 -8.82 16.73
CA PRO A 116 0.79 -9.51 16.27
C PRO A 116 -0.39 -9.34 17.24
N THR A 117 -0.13 -9.08 18.52
CA THR A 117 -1.11 -8.89 19.60
C THR A 117 -0.58 -7.87 20.61
N ASN A 118 -1.44 -7.30 21.44
CA ASN A 118 -1.07 -6.27 22.45
C ASN A 118 -0.24 -5.14 21.82
N ASN A 119 -0.77 -4.59 20.72
CA ASN A 119 -0.07 -3.67 19.84
C ASN A 119 -0.67 -2.27 19.83
N ASP A 120 -1.49 -1.92 20.83
CA ASP A 120 -2.16 -0.62 20.94
C ASP A 120 -1.17 0.56 20.85
N ASN A 121 0.06 0.39 21.37
CA ASN A 121 1.13 1.39 21.29
C ASN A 121 1.74 1.56 19.88
N GLN A 122 1.27 0.79 18.89
CA GLN A 122 1.66 0.81 17.48
C GLN A 122 0.49 1.15 16.54
N LEU A 123 -0.71 1.36 17.08
CA LEU A 123 -1.90 1.72 16.34
C LEU A 123 -2.14 3.22 16.38
N TRP A 124 -2.38 3.80 15.22
CA TRP A 124 -2.53 5.25 15.03
C TRP A 124 -3.79 5.53 14.23
N GLU A 125 -4.44 6.64 14.53
CA GLU A 125 -5.57 7.14 13.74
C GLU A 125 -5.24 8.49 13.10
N ARG A 126 -5.89 8.77 11.97
CA ARG A 126 -5.81 10.08 11.33
C ARG A 126 -6.81 11.02 11.97
N VAL A 127 -6.31 11.98 12.75
CA VAL A 127 -7.14 13.07 13.27
C VAL A 127 -7.14 14.22 12.26
N PRO A 128 -8.30 14.69 11.78
CA PRO A 128 -8.37 15.88 10.94
C PRO A 128 -7.73 17.08 11.64
N ALA A 129 -6.96 17.88 10.88
CA ALA A 129 -6.49 19.16 11.40
C ALA A 129 -7.70 20.09 11.62
N PRO A 130 -7.72 20.87 12.72
CA PRO A 130 -8.71 21.92 12.91
C PRO A 130 -8.61 23.02 11.86
#